data_AF-A0A8B4BSZ5-F1
#
_entry.id   AF-A0A8B4BSZ5-F1
#
_cell.length_a   1.000
_cell.length_b   1.000
_cell.length_c   1.000
_cell.angle_alpha   90.00
_cell.angle_beta   90.00
_cell.angle_gamma   90.00
#
_symmetry.space_group_name_H-M   'P 1'
#
loop_
_entity.id
_entity.type
_entity.pdbx_description
1 polymer ?
#
loop_
_entity_poly.entity_id
_entity_poly.type
_entity_poly.pdbx_seq_one_letter_code
_entity_poly.pdbx_strand_id
1 'polypeptide(L)'
;MGLLHKGVTILAFDETYDEQKRVQSFPHETINLKHIRHTNLFCEKEALFQIETALGRRKQKGITFLGSGNYHYVTSLLLKEAPEPFTLVLFDNHPDMDDSFEQTLLSCGSWVSYALKMNPLLKRVAIIGPTSFITHRRPPQTVQIFPFNSRNLENRQRILSAIPTDTVYISIDKDVLSPAFAETNWDQGAMGRQELLSCISAILDQKQVFGIDICGEAAVSPAECFLPHAFEMVQKNDAMNAAILEVCLERRPQPALYV
;
A
#
# COMPACT_ATOMS: atom_id res chain seq x y z
N MET A 1 -8.95 -14.95 10.29
CA MET A 1 -7.82 -15.38 9.44
C MET A 1 -6.98 -14.15 9.20
N GLY A 2 -5.70 -14.13 9.60
CA GLY A 2 -4.88 -12.90 9.66
C GLY A 2 -3.78 -12.84 8.60
N LEU A 3 -2.71 -12.11 8.91
CA LEU A 3 -1.53 -11.99 8.06
C LEU A 3 -0.73 -13.31 8.06
N LEU A 4 -0.48 -13.88 6.88
CA LEU A 4 0.17 -15.20 6.72
C LEU A 4 1.65 -15.18 7.10
N HIS A 5 2.34 -14.07 6.84
CA HIS A 5 3.76 -13.87 7.17
C HIS A 5 3.92 -12.60 7.99
N LYS A 6 4.68 -12.63 9.09
CA LYS A 6 4.82 -11.47 9.99
C LYS A 6 6.09 -10.64 9.80
N GLY A 7 6.92 -11.01 8.82
CA GLY A 7 8.15 -10.31 8.53
C GLY A 7 7.91 -8.93 7.93
N VAL A 8 8.71 -7.95 8.33
CA VAL A 8 8.70 -6.59 7.78
C VAL A 8 9.92 -6.40 6.87
N THR A 9 9.71 -5.78 5.71
CA THR A 9 10.75 -5.35 4.78
C THR A 9 10.64 -3.85 4.51
N ILE A 10 11.76 -3.14 4.50
CA ILE A 10 11.86 -1.76 4.04
C ILE A 10 12.62 -1.74 2.72
N LEU A 11 11.98 -1.22 1.66
CA LEU A 11 12.64 -0.94 0.40
C LEU A 11 13.23 0.47 0.46
N ALA A 12 14.53 0.57 0.68
CA ALA A 12 15.22 1.85 0.78
C ALA A 12 15.54 2.38 -0.63
N PHE A 13 14.54 2.99 -1.28
CA PHE A 13 14.73 3.81 -2.49
C PHE A 13 15.38 5.16 -2.15
N ASP A 14 15.13 5.66 -0.94
CA ASP A 14 15.65 6.91 -0.39
C ASP A 14 15.85 6.78 1.14
N GLU A 15 16.15 7.88 1.82
CA GLU A 15 16.40 7.99 3.25
C GLU A 15 15.13 8.16 4.11
N THR A 16 13.92 8.13 3.53
CA THR A 16 12.71 8.63 4.24
C THR A 16 12.34 7.85 5.50
N TYR A 17 12.78 6.59 5.60
CA TYR A 17 12.58 5.76 6.80
C TYR A 17 13.71 5.86 7.82
N ASP A 18 14.85 6.46 7.50
CA ASP A 18 16.05 6.43 8.34
C ASP A 18 15.78 7.15 9.69
N GLU A 19 14.97 8.21 9.67
CA GLU A 19 14.59 9.00 10.86
C GLU A 19 13.28 8.55 11.54
N GLN A 20 12.60 7.52 11.01
CA GLN A 20 11.34 6.99 11.57
C GLN A 20 11.62 6.00 12.70
N LYS A 21 11.93 6.53 13.88
CA LYS A 21 12.41 5.75 15.04
C LYS A 21 11.46 4.66 15.51
N ARG A 22 10.13 4.85 15.43
CA ARG A 22 9.18 3.81 15.82
C ARG A 22 9.19 2.67 14.81
N VAL A 23 9.12 2.96 13.51
CA VAL A 23 9.23 1.94 12.45
C VAL A 23 10.55 1.18 12.55
N GLN A 24 11.67 1.90 12.72
CA GLN A 24 13.00 1.31 12.87
C GLN A 24 13.14 0.40 14.10
N SER A 25 12.27 0.55 15.12
CA SER A 25 12.27 -0.31 16.31
C SER A 25 11.65 -1.70 16.08
N PHE A 26 10.87 -1.89 15.01
CA PHE A 26 10.34 -3.21 14.65
C PHE A 26 11.42 -4.05 13.97
N PRO A 27 11.55 -5.36 14.26
CA PRO A 27 12.46 -6.23 13.52
C PRO A 27 12.12 -6.27 12.03
N HIS A 28 13.06 -5.86 11.18
CA HIS A 28 12.84 -5.75 9.74
C HIS A 28 14.09 -6.13 8.93
N GLU A 29 13.86 -6.45 7.66
CA GLU A 29 14.88 -6.56 6.62
C GLU A 29 14.91 -5.26 5.81
N THR A 30 16.09 -4.74 5.47
CA THR A 30 16.21 -3.57 4.59
C THR A 30 16.86 -3.98 3.28
N ILE A 31 16.19 -3.66 2.17
CA ILE A 31 16.70 -3.87 0.82
C ILE A 31 17.10 -2.49 0.27
N ASN A 32 18.40 -2.28 0.07
CA ASN A 32 18.91 -1.03 -0.47
C ASN A 32 18.71 -0.97 -1.99
N LEU A 33 17.87 -0.04 -2.44
CA LEU A 33 17.54 0.21 -3.84
C LEU A 33 17.96 1.60 -4.33
N LYS A 34 18.64 2.41 -3.50
CA LYS A 34 19.08 3.79 -3.80
C LYS A 34 19.93 3.92 -5.07
N HIS A 35 20.57 2.82 -5.50
CA HIS A 35 21.42 2.76 -6.68
C HIS A 35 20.64 2.58 -7.99
N ILE A 36 19.37 2.15 -7.94
CA ILE A 36 18.53 1.92 -9.11
C ILE A 36 17.96 3.26 -9.58
N ARG A 37 18.36 3.69 -10.78
CA ARG A 37 17.89 4.92 -11.40
C ARG A 37 16.60 4.69 -12.19
N HIS A 38 15.93 5.80 -12.54
CA HIS A 38 14.70 5.79 -13.35
C HIS A 38 13.55 5.02 -12.68
N THR A 39 13.37 5.30 -11.38
CA THR A 39 12.39 4.67 -10.50
C THR A 39 11.36 5.66 -9.94
N ASN A 40 11.60 6.96 -10.04
CA ASN A 40 10.75 7.97 -9.40
C ASN A 40 9.59 8.37 -10.33
N LEU A 41 8.35 8.22 -9.87
CA LEU A 41 7.07 8.44 -10.58
C LEU A 41 6.82 7.45 -11.72
N PHE A 42 7.81 7.27 -12.58
CA PHE A 42 7.82 6.34 -13.70
C PHE A 42 9.02 5.41 -13.57
N CYS A 43 8.76 4.13 -13.78
CA CYS A 43 9.74 3.06 -13.76
C CYS A 43 10.02 2.55 -15.16
N GLU A 44 11.28 2.62 -15.57
CA GLU A 44 11.75 1.94 -16.78
C GLU A 44 11.77 0.42 -16.60
N LYS A 45 11.60 -0.34 -17.70
CA LYS A 45 11.59 -1.80 -17.67
C LYS A 45 12.84 -2.42 -17.01
N GLU A 46 14.01 -1.85 -17.29
CA GLU A 46 15.27 -2.34 -16.74
C GLU A 46 15.33 -2.10 -15.23
N ALA A 47 14.92 -0.91 -14.76
CA ALA A 47 14.81 -0.60 -13.35
C ALA A 47 13.79 -1.52 -12.65
N LEU A 48 12.63 -1.74 -13.27
CA LEU A 48 11.58 -2.62 -12.77
C LEU A 48 12.09 -4.07 -12.61
N PHE A 49 12.87 -4.57 -13.57
CA PHE A 49 13.50 -5.89 -13.50
C PHE A 49 14.53 -5.99 -12.37
N GLN A 50 15.32 -4.94 -12.15
CA GLN A 50 16.27 -4.88 -11.03
C GLN A 50 15.55 -4.88 -9.67
N ILE A 51 14.45 -4.12 -9.54
CA ILE A 51 13.59 -4.13 -8.35
C ILE A 51 12.99 -5.51 -8.12
N GLU A 52 12.42 -6.14 -9.16
CA GLU A 52 11.85 -7.50 -9.09
C GLU A 52 12.90 -8.53 -8.65
N THR A 53 14.11 -8.44 -9.19
CA THR A 53 15.23 -9.30 -8.81
C THR A 53 15.62 -9.12 -7.35
N ALA A 54 15.63 -7.88 -6.85
CA ALA A 54 15.91 -7.59 -5.45
C ALA A 54 14.80 -8.12 -4.53
N LEU A 55 13.53 -7.94 -4.91
CA LEU A 55 12.37 -8.50 -4.19
C LEU A 55 12.43 -10.03 -4.12
N GLY A 56 12.87 -10.70 -5.19
CA GLY A 56 13.03 -12.16 -5.21
C GLY A 56 14.02 -12.70 -4.17
N ARG A 57 14.91 -11.85 -3.64
CA ARG A 57 15.89 -12.19 -2.59
C ARG A 57 15.39 -11.90 -1.18
N ARG A 58 14.23 -11.25 -1.02
CA ARG A 58 13.68 -10.90 0.28
C ARG A 58 13.32 -12.16 1.08
N LYS A 59 13.62 -12.12 2.37
CA LYS A 59 13.27 -13.19 3.31
C LYS A 59 11.93 -12.89 3.98
N GLN A 60 11.62 -11.61 4.18
CA GLN A 60 10.41 -11.16 4.86
C GLN A 60 9.36 -10.70 3.85
N LYS A 61 8.19 -11.36 3.85
CA LYS A 61 7.11 -11.15 2.87
C LYS A 61 5.79 -10.68 3.46
N GLY A 62 5.77 -10.35 4.75
CA GLY A 62 4.56 -9.96 5.46
C GLY A 62 4.12 -8.54 5.13
N ILE A 63 4.92 -7.57 5.53
CA ILE A 63 4.67 -6.13 5.34
C ILE A 63 5.86 -5.52 4.62
N THR A 64 5.61 -4.71 3.59
CA THR A 64 6.66 -4.08 2.77
C THR A 64 6.46 -2.57 2.71
N PHE A 65 7.42 -1.80 3.23
CA PHE A 65 7.44 -0.36 3.08
C PHE A 65 8.09 0.03 1.75
N LEU A 66 7.40 0.86 0.96
CA LEU A 66 7.83 1.26 -0.39
C LEU A 66 8.47 2.66 -0.43
N GLY A 67 8.26 3.48 0.60
CA GLY A 67 8.70 4.87 0.64
C GLY A 67 7.62 5.83 0.12
N SER A 68 8.03 6.78 -0.71
CA SER A 68 7.10 7.70 -1.37
C SER A 68 6.03 6.98 -2.20
N GLY A 69 4.85 7.60 -2.34
CA GLY A 69 3.80 7.12 -3.27
C GLY A 69 4.27 7.04 -4.72
N ASN A 70 5.38 7.70 -5.06
CA ASN A 70 6.00 7.59 -6.38
C ASN A 70 6.48 6.18 -6.73
N TYR A 71 6.68 5.32 -5.73
CA TYR A 71 7.11 3.93 -5.89
C TYR A 71 5.95 2.93 -5.81
N HIS A 72 4.70 3.38 -5.74
CA HIS A 72 3.53 2.52 -5.54
C HIS A 72 3.37 1.44 -6.62
N TYR A 73 3.90 1.68 -7.82
CA TYR A 73 3.96 0.67 -8.88
C TYR A 73 4.67 -0.63 -8.49
N VAL A 74 5.54 -0.60 -7.46
CA VAL A 74 6.23 -1.79 -6.93
C VAL A 74 5.22 -2.81 -6.39
N THR A 75 4.04 -2.38 -5.93
CA THR A 75 2.94 -3.27 -5.56
C THR A 75 2.61 -4.26 -6.66
N SER A 76 2.64 -3.85 -7.95
CA SER A 76 2.38 -4.75 -9.07
C SER A 76 3.35 -5.95 -9.14
N LEU A 77 4.58 -5.80 -8.65
CA LEU A 77 5.57 -6.88 -8.53
C LEU A 77 5.26 -7.78 -7.33
N LEU A 78 4.90 -7.17 -6.18
CA LEU A 78 4.54 -7.90 -4.97
C LEU A 78 3.30 -8.79 -5.18
N LEU A 79 2.33 -8.31 -5.97
CA LEU A 79 1.14 -9.07 -6.35
C LEU A 79 1.44 -10.35 -7.15
N LYS A 80 2.60 -10.44 -7.81
CA LYS A 80 3.00 -11.66 -8.53
C LYS A 80 3.31 -12.82 -7.58
N GLU A 81 3.51 -12.54 -6.29
CA GLU A 81 3.79 -13.54 -5.27
C GLU A 81 2.52 -14.23 -4.73
N ALA A 82 1.34 -13.89 -5.25
CA ALA A 82 0.09 -14.49 -4.83
C ALA A 82 0.12 -16.03 -5.01
N PRO A 83 -0.24 -16.82 -3.98
CA PRO A 83 -0.22 -18.28 -4.06
C PRO A 83 -1.40 -18.83 -4.87
N GLU A 84 -2.49 -18.08 -4.96
CA GLU A 84 -3.77 -18.48 -5.56
C GLU A 84 -4.60 -17.25 -5.96
N PRO A 85 -5.77 -17.42 -6.62
CA PRO A 85 -6.66 -16.31 -6.94
C PRO A 85 -7.01 -15.42 -5.73
N PHE A 86 -6.84 -14.11 -5.88
CA PHE A 86 -6.93 -13.17 -4.76
C PHE A 86 -7.65 -11.87 -5.12
N THR A 87 -7.98 -11.10 -4.08
CA THR A 87 -8.52 -9.75 -4.17
C THR A 87 -7.47 -8.76 -3.66
N LEU A 88 -7.21 -7.71 -4.42
CA LEU A 88 -6.49 -6.53 -3.94
C LEU A 88 -7.46 -5.61 -3.20
N VAL A 89 -7.14 -5.26 -1.97
CA VAL A 89 -7.76 -4.14 -1.25
C VAL A 89 -6.76 -2.99 -1.25
N LEU A 90 -7.11 -1.90 -1.92
CA LEU A 90 -6.28 -0.71 -2.07
C LEU A 90 -6.90 0.43 -1.26
N PHE A 91 -6.16 0.94 -0.28
CA PHE A 91 -6.46 2.19 0.41
C PHE A 91 -5.65 3.30 -0.24
N ASP A 92 -6.34 4.24 -0.87
CA ASP A 92 -5.71 5.25 -1.72
C ASP A 92 -6.70 6.40 -1.98
N ASN A 93 -6.21 7.64 -2.04
CA ASN A 93 -7.03 8.75 -2.53
C ASN A 93 -7.16 8.72 -4.07
N HIS A 94 -6.21 8.08 -4.74
CA HIS A 94 -6.13 7.93 -6.19
C HIS A 94 -6.53 6.51 -6.63
N PRO A 95 -7.27 6.36 -7.73
CA PRO A 95 -7.57 5.02 -8.24
C PRO A 95 -6.41 4.31 -8.92
N ASP A 96 -5.35 5.03 -9.32
CA ASP A 96 -4.16 4.49 -10.01
C ASP A 96 -4.43 3.61 -11.25
N MET A 97 -5.52 3.95 -11.94
CA MET A 97 -6.03 3.24 -13.11
C MET A 97 -5.78 3.97 -14.44
N ASP A 98 -4.83 4.89 -14.51
CA ASP A 98 -4.49 5.52 -15.80
C ASP A 98 -4.06 4.45 -16.82
N ASP A 99 -4.68 4.47 -18.00
CA ASP A 99 -4.39 3.57 -19.12
C ASP A 99 -3.75 4.31 -20.31
N SER A 100 -3.42 5.60 -20.14
CA SER A 100 -2.96 6.51 -21.19
C SER A 100 -1.53 6.23 -21.67
N PHE A 101 -0.72 5.50 -20.90
CA PHE A 101 0.69 5.28 -21.23
C PHE A 101 0.96 3.89 -21.81
N GLU A 102 1.32 3.87 -23.09
CA GLU A 102 1.69 2.68 -23.83
C GLU A 102 3.06 2.11 -23.38
N GLN A 103 3.00 0.89 -22.83
CA GLN A 103 3.97 -0.22 -22.89
C GLN A 103 5.45 -0.02 -22.50
N THR A 104 5.95 1.20 -22.25
CA THR A 104 7.39 1.46 -22.02
C THR A 104 7.73 1.79 -20.58
N LEU A 105 6.87 2.54 -19.88
CA LEU A 105 7.05 2.95 -18.49
C LEU A 105 5.85 2.52 -17.64
N LEU A 106 6.10 2.06 -16.43
CA LEU A 106 5.08 1.80 -15.43
C LEU A 106 5.09 2.94 -14.41
N SER A 107 3.95 3.55 -14.11
CA SER A 107 3.88 4.67 -13.15
C SER A 107 3.07 4.35 -11.91
N CYS A 108 3.21 5.15 -10.85
CA CYS A 108 2.28 5.11 -9.72
C CYS A 108 0.83 5.31 -10.19
N GLY A 109 0.52 6.28 -11.06
CA GLY A 109 -0.84 6.48 -11.54
C GLY A 109 -1.45 5.38 -12.44
N SER A 110 -0.69 4.37 -12.88
CA SER A 110 -1.15 3.35 -13.85
C SER A 110 -1.02 1.90 -13.39
N TRP A 111 -0.48 1.66 -12.19
CA TRP A 111 -0.09 0.32 -11.78
C TRP A 111 -1.27 -0.62 -11.55
N VAL A 112 -2.45 -0.11 -11.16
CA VAL A 112 -3.65 -0.94 -10.97
C VAL A 112 -4.13 -1.47 -12.32
N SER A 113 -4.17 -0.61 -13.34
CA SER A 113 -4.50 -1.00 -14.72
C SER A 113 -3.49 -2.03 -15.26
N TYR A 114 -2.20 -1.83 -14.98
CA TYR A 114 -1.16 -2.81 -15.32
C TYR A 114 -1.36 -4.15 -14.60
N ALA A 115 -1.61 -4.14 -13.28
CA ALA A 115 -1.80 -5.35 -12.49
C ALA A 115 -3.01 -6.16 -12.94
N LEU A 116 -4.15 -5.50 -13.22
CA LEU A 116 -5.36 -6.12 -13.77
C LEU A 116 -5.10 -6.81 -15.12
N LYS A 117 -4.25 -6.23 -15.96
CA LYS A 117 -3.91 -6.78 -17.27
C LYS A 117 -2.93 -7.94 -17.18
N MET A 118 -1.95 -7.84 -16.29
CA MET A 118 -0.79 -8.73 -16.29
C MET A 118 -0.87 -9.88 -15.27
N ASN A 119 -1.73 -9.79 -14.25
CA ASN A 119 -1.84 -10.80 -13.21
C ASN A 119 -3.17 -11.59 -13.31
N PRO A 120 -3.15 -12.83 -13.86
CA PRO A 120 -4.37 -13.63 -14.03
C PRO A 120 -4.98 -14.13 -12.70
N LEU A 121 -4.25 -14.06 -11.59
CA LEU A 121 -4.75 -14.42 -10.27
C LEU A 121 -5.51 -13.27 -9.59
N LEU A 122 -5.31 -12.02 -10.02
CA LEU A 122 -6.04 -10.87 -9.50
C LEU A 122 -7.50 -10.90 -9.99
N LYS A 123 -8.43 -11.29 -9.11
CA LYS A 123 -9.86 -11.46 -9.47
C LYS A 123 -10.69 -10.22 -9.22
N ARG A 124 -10.26 -9.39 -8.29
CA ARG A 124 -11.00 -8.20 -7.84
C ARG A 124 -10.05 -7.17 -7.28
N VAL A 125 -10.35 -5.90 -7.55
CA VAL A 125 -9.74 -4.75 -6.87
C VAL A 125 -10.85 -3.98 -6.16
N ALA A 126 -10.70 -3.78 -4.85
CA ALA A 126 -11.54 -2.91 -4.04
C ALA A 126 -10.72 -1.67 -3.66
N ILE A 127 -11.02 -0.52 -4.26
CA ILE A 127 -10.34 0.76 -4.00
C ILE A 127 -11.15 1.54 -2.98
N ILE A 128 -10.54 1.98 -1.89
CA ILE A 128 -11.22 2.59 -0.74
C ILE A 128 -10.59 3.93 -0.43
N GLY A 129 -11.41 4.97 -0.40
CA GLY A 129 -11.01 6.29 0.08
C GLY A 129 -10.88 7.43 -0.92
N PRO A 130 -10.97 7.27 -2.27
CA PRO A 130 -10.93 8.43 -3.15
C PRO A 130 -11.97 9.48 -2.77
N THR A 131 -11.50 10.70 -2.50
CA THR A 131 -12.36 11.85 -2.18
C THR A 131 -12.90 12.52 -3.44
N SER A 132 -12.11 12.49 -4.51
CA SER A 132 -12.51 12.84 -5.86
C SER A 132 -11.87 11.89 -6.85
N PHE A 133 -12.62 11.45 -7.85
CA PHE A 133 -12.04 10.74 -8.97
C PHE A 133 -12.81 11.12 -10.23
N ILE A 134 -12.08 11.47 -11.28
CA ILE A 134 -12.64 11.68 -12.61
C ILE A 134 -12.27 10.44 -13.41
N THR A 135 -13.22 9.53 -13.56
CA THR A 135 -13.03 8.43 -14.49
C THR A 135 -13.51 8.86 -15.88
N HIS A 136 -12.60 9.05 -16.83
CA HIS A 136 -12.97 9.25 -18.24
C HIS A 136 -13.66 8.00 -18.83
N ARG A 137 -13.50 6.84 -18.19
CA ARG A 137 -14.09 5.55 -18.57
C ARG A 137 -14.66 4.84 -17.35
N ARG A 138 -15.80 4.17 -17.48
CA ARG A 138 -16.35 3.36 -16.39
C ARG A 138 -15.33 2.29 -15.95
N PRO A 139 -15.05 2.13 -14.64
CA PRO A 139 -14.17 1.08 -14.15
C PRO A 139 -14.61 -0.31 -14.64
N PRO A 140 -13.66 -1.24 -14.90
CA PRO A 140 -13.98 -2.62 -15.22
C PRO A 140 -14.85 -3.28 -14.14
N GLN A 141 -15.60 -4.33 -14.49
CA GLN A 141 -16.44 -5.07 -13.53
C GLN A 141 -15.62 -5.73 -12.40
N THR A 142 -14.33 -5.94 -12.63
CA THR A 142 -13.35 -6.45 -11.66
C THR A 142 -12.87 -5.38 -10.69
N VAL A 143 -13.30 -4.12 -10.84
CA VAL A 143 -12.93 -3.01 -9.95
C VAL A 143 -14.17 -2.45 -9.28
N GLN A 144 -14.11 -2.30 -7.96
CA GLN A 144 -15.12 -1.62 -7.18
C GLN A 144 -14.48 -0.50 -6.37
N ILE A 145 -14.94 0.72 -6.59
CA ILE A 145 -14.47 1.90 -5.87
C ILE A 145 -15.48 2.23 -4.76
N PHE A 146 -14.95 2.46 -3.57
CA PHE A 146 -15.64 2.92 -2.37
C PHE A 146 -15.15 4.34 -2.07
N PRO A 147 -15.79 5.37 -2.64
CA PRO A 147 -15.39 6.75 -2.41
C PRO A 147 -15.55 7.10 -0.94
N PHE A 148 -14.66 7.95 -0.44
CA PHE A 148 -14.76 8.39 0.93
C PHE A 148 -16.06 9.16 1.15
N ASN A 149 -16.83 8.70 2.14
CA ASN A 149 -17.99 9.40 2.64
C ASN A 149 -17.99 9.30 4.17
N SER A 150 -18.42 10.34 4.87
CA SER A 150 -18.38 10.43 6.33
C SER A 150 -19.32 9.46 7.08
N ARG A 151 -19.85 8.42 6.42
CA ARG A 151 -20.72 7.38 7.02
C ARG A 151 -19.97 6.05 7.16
N ASN A 152 -19.21 5.94 8.24
CA ASN A 152 -18.15 4.93 8.40
C ASN A 152 -18.63 3.47 8.54
N LEU A 153 -19.85 3.20 9.04
CA LEU A 153 -20.28 1.82 9.37
C LEU A 153 -20.84 1.06 8.15
N GLU A 154 -21.58 1.74 7.27
CA GLU A 154 -22.17 1.14 6.07
C GLU A 154 -21.09 0.72 5.06
N ASN A 155 -19.99 1.47 5.01
CA ASN A 155 -18.89 1.17 4.08
C ASN A 155 -18.18 -0.14 4.43
N ARG A 156 -17.98 -0.47 5.71
CA ARG A 156 -17.19 -1.66 6.11
C ARG A 156 -17.80 -2.98 5.67
N GLN A 157 -19.09 -3.21 5.94
CA GLN A 157 -19.76 -4.45 5.52
C GLN A 157 -19.81 -4.56 3.99
N ARG A 158 -20.03 -3.43 3.29
CA ARG A 158 -20.02 -3.37 1.83
C ARG A 158 -18.65 -3.70 1.26
N ILE A 159 -17.57 -3.18 1.85
CA ILE A 159 -16.18 -3.50 1.48
C ILE A 159 -15.94 -5.00 1.62
N LEU A 160 -16.26 -5.59 2.77
CA LEU A 160 -16.07 -7.03 3.01
C LEU A 160 -16.87 -7.88 2.03
N SER A 161 -18.11 -7.50 1.71
CA SER A 161 -18.95 -8.20 0.73
C SER A 161 -18.41 -8.12 -0.70
N ALA A 162 -17.56 -7.13 -0.99
CA ALA A 162 -16.93 -6.95 -2.29
C ALA A 162 -15.62 -7.74 -2.45
N ILE A 163 -15.21 -8.51 -1.44
CA ILE A 163 -14.01 -9.35 -1.45
C ILE A 163 -14.45 -10.81 -1.67
N PRO A 164 -14.54 -11.28 -2.93
CA PRO A 164 -15.06 -12.62 -3.24
C PRO A 164 -14.08 -13.75 -2.92
N THR A 165 -12.79 -13.45 -2.75
CA THR A 165 -11.75 -14.46 -2.45
C THR A 165 -11.46 -14.52 -0.95
N ASP A 166 -10.96 -15.65 -0.48
CA ASP A 166 -10.46 -15.76 0.90
C ASP A 166 -9.06 -15.18 1.04
N THR A 167 -8.27 -15.24 -0.04
CA THR A 167 -6.91 -14.69 -0.11
C THR A 167 -6.93 -13.24 -0.58
N VAL A 168 -6.23 -12.38 0.17
CA VAL A 168 -6.23 -10.93 0.01
C VAL A 168 -4.82 -10.36 0.05
N TYR A 169 -4.58 -9.34 -0.76
CA TYR A 169 -3.44 -8.44 -0.60
C TYR A 169 -3.95 -7.05 -0.18
N ILE A 170 -3.28 -6.39 0.76
CA ILE A 170 -3.62 -5.02 1.17
C ILE A 170 -2.51 -4.08 0.72
N SER A 171 -2.85 -3.05 -0.04
CA SER A 171 -1.92 -1.96 -0.38
C SER A 171 -2.45 -0.65 0.22
N ILE A 172 -1.56 0.13 0.82
CA ILE A 172 -1.91 1.35 1.55
C ILE A 172 -1.04 2.49 1.03
N ASP A 173 -1.59 3.35 0.17
CA ASP A 173 -1.07 4.71 0.05
C ASP A 173 -1.65 5.55 1.18
N LYS A 174 -0.76 6.16 1.96
CA LYS A 174 -1.17 7.01 3.09
C LYS A 174 -1.81 8.31 2.64
N ASP A 175 -1.76 8.67 1.36
CA ASP A 175 -2.47 9.85 0.85
C ASP A 175 -3.99 9.73 1.04
N VAL A 176 -4.53 8.52 1.25
CA VAL A 176 -5.93 8.30 1.61
C VAL A 176 -6.34 9.01 2.92
N LEU A 177 -5.37 9.21 3.81
CA LEU A 177 -5.57 9.79 5.13
C LEU A 177 -5.69 11.32 5.06
N SER A 178 -6.40 11.88 6.03
CA SER A 178 -6.37 13.33 6.22
C SER A 178 -4.97 13.82 6.64
N PRO A 179 -4.60 15.08 6.32
CA PRO A 179 -3.31 15.69 6.72
C PRO A 179 -3.02 15.70 8.24
N ALA A 180 -4.04 15.41 9.06
CA ALA A 180 -3.89 15.27 10.50
C ALA A 180 -3.11 14.01 10.93
N PHE A 181 -3.09 12.97 10.07
CA PHE A 181 -2.53 11.66 10.42
C PHE A 181 -1.33 11.23 9.57
N ALA A 182 -1.20 11.77 8.37
CA ALA A 182 -0.04 11.60 7.51
C ALA A 182 0.23 12.91 6.76
N GLU A 183 1.41 13.02 6.18
CA GLU A 183 1.72 14.03 5.17
C GLU A 183 2.50 13.33 4.06
N THR A 184 2.00 13.47 2.84
CA THR A 184 2.43 12.70 1.68
C THR A 184 2.84 13.62 0.54
N ASN A 185 3.40 13.05 -0.52
CA ASN A 185 3.84 13.79 -1.70
C ASN A 185 2.76 13.95 -2.79
N TRP A 186 1.52 13.53 -2.51
CA TRP A 186 0.35 13.61 -3.38
C TRP A 186 -0.81 14.31 -2.68
N ASP A 187 -1.86 14.68 -3.40
CA ASP A 187 -3.03 15.28 -2.76
C ASP A 187 -3.73 14.28 -1.83
N GLN A 188 -4.03 14.75 -0.63
CA GLN A 188 -4.52 13.91 0.44
C GLN A 188 -6.04 13.83 0.46
N GLY A 189 -6.53 12.68 0.87
CA GLY A 189 -7.91 12.39 1.18
C GLY A 189 -8.31 12.90 2.56
N ALA A 190 -9.32 12.25 3.13
CA ALA A 190 -9.96 12.70 4.36
C ALA A 190 -10.15 11.58 5.39
N MET A 191 -9.59 10.38 5.13
CA MET A 191 -9.79 9.23 6.01
C MET A 191 -9.11 9.44 7.37
N GLY A 192 -9.80 9.05 8.45
CA GLY A 192 -9.24 9.08 9.79
C GLY A 192 -8.37 7.85 10.11
N ARG A 193 -7.42 8.00 11.04
CA ARG A 193 -6.58 6.89 11.54
C ARG A 193 -7.41 5.67 11.96
N GLN A 194 -8.40 5.85 12.84
CA GLN A 194 -9.21 4.74 13.36
C GLN A 194 -10.04 4.05 12.27
N GLU A 195 -10.43 4.78 11.24
CA GLU A 195 -11.21 4.23 10.13
C GLU A 195 -10.37 3.27 9.29
N LEU A 196 -9.17 3.70 8.89
CA LEU A 196 -8.20 2.86 8.20
C LEU A 196 -7.87 1.61 9.02
N LEU A 197 -7.45 1.80 10.28
CA LEU A 197 -7.03 0.70 11.16
C LEU A 197 -8.18 -0.29 11.43
N SER A 198 -9.41 0.20 11.60
CA SER A 198 -10.58 -0.67 11.80
C SER A 198 -10.94 -1.46 10.55
N CYS A 199 -10.73 -0.90 9.37
CA CYS A 199 -10.99 -1.59 8.10
C CYS A 199 -9.95 -2.69 7.85
N ILE A 200 -8.66 -2.37 7.99
CA ILE A 200 -7.55 -3.34 7.93
C ILE A 200 -7.80 -4.48 8.91
N SER A 201 -8.12 -4.13 10.16
CA SER A 201 -8.45 -5.09 11.20
C SER A 201 -9.60 -6.03 10.83
N ALA A 202 -10.67 -5.51 10.22
CA ALA A 202 -11.83 -6.32 9.85
C ALA A 202 -11.52 -7.30 8.71
N ILE A 203 -10.64 -6.91 7.77
CA ILE A 203 -10.15 -7.77 6.70
C ILE A 203 -9.26 -8.88 7.28
N LEU A 204 -8.30 -8.52 8.15
CA LEU A 204 -7.44 -9.45 8.89
C LEU A 204 -8.18 -10.37 9.87
N ASP A 205 -9.48 -10.18 10.07
CA ASP A 205 -10.30 -11.10 10.86
C ASP A 205 -10.95 -12.17 9.99
N GLN A 206 -11.22 -11.86 8.73
CA GLN A 206 -12.06 -12.69 7.87
C GLN A 206 -11.30 -13.30 6.70
N LYS A 207 -10.12 -12.78 6.35
CA LYS A 207 -9.41 -13.09 5.10
C LYS A 207 -7.95 -13.44 5.33
N GLN A 208 -7.42 -14.38 4.56
CA GLN A 208 -6.00 -14.71 4.57
C GLN A 208 -5.23 -13.63 3.83
N VAL A 209 -4.55 -12.75 4.58
CA VAL A 209 -3.76 -11.68 3.96
C VAL A 209 -2.35 -12.20 3.70
N PHE A 210 -1.98 -12.35 2.43
CA PHE A 210 -0.67 -12.93 2.06
C PHE A 210 0.46 -11.90 2.03
N GLY A 211 0.11 -10.62 1.95
CA GLY A 211 1.07 -9.52 2.00
C GLY A 211 0.36 -8.17 2.18
N ILE A 212 1.12 -7.23 2.73
CA ILE A 212 0.73 -5.83 2.88
C ILE A 212 1.87 -4.94 2.36
N ASP A 213 1.57 -3.87 1.66
CA ASP A 213 2.51 -2.77 1.46
C ASP A 213 1.98 -1.42 1.92
N ILE A 214 2.93 -0.53 2.22
CA ILE A 214 2.67 0.82 2.73
C ILE A 214 3.58 1.80 1.98
N CYS A 215 2.99 2.85 1.40
CA CYS A 215 3.67 3.96 0.76
C CYS A 215 3.09 5.32 1.19
N GLY A 216 3.36 6.38 0.44
CA GLY A 216 2.90 7.73 0.73
C GLY A 216 3.79 8.50 1.69
N GLU A 217 5.10 8.18 1.76
CA GLU A 217 6.02 9.07 2.47
C GLU A 217 6.29 10.37 1.72
N ALA A 218 6.41 11.48 2.45
CA ALA A 218 6.95 12.73 1.93
C ALA A 218 8.47 12.80 2.22
N ALA A 219 9.26 13.08 1.20
CA ALA A 219 10.69 13.30 1.37
C ALA A 219 10.96 14.70 1.93
N VAL A 220 11.91 14.79 2.86
CA VAL A 220 12.40 16.07 3.36
C VAL A 220 13.66 16.44 2.60
N SER A 221 13.71 17.65 2.03
CA SER A 221 14.95 18.10 1.38
C SER A 221 16.05 18.31 2.42
N PRO A 222 17.34 18.13 2.08
CA PRO A 222 18.44 18.41 3.01
C PRO A 222 18.47 19.84 3.55
N ALA A 223 17.84 20.79 2.84
CA ALA A 223 17.72 22.17 3.30
C ALA A 223 16.63 22.35 4.37
N GLU A 224 15.62 21.49 4.39
CA GLU A 224 14.45 21.59 5.26
C GLU A 224 14.52 20.66 6.47
N CYS A 225 15.47 19.71 6.52
CA CYS A 225 15.52 18.68 7.56
C CYS A 225 15.72 19.20 8.99
N PHE A 226 16.15 20.45 9.14
CA PHE A 226 16.28 21.12 10.44
C PHE A 226 15.08 22.03 10.78
N LEU A 227 14.07 22.12 9.92
CA LEU A 227 12.87 22.93 10.16
C LEU A 227 11.86 22.17 11.03
N PRO A 228 11.13 22.86 11.92
CA PRO A 228 10.12 22.23 12.78
C PRO A 228 9.07 21.42 12.00
N HIS A 229 8.62 21.93 10.86
CA HIS A 229 7.64 21.25 10.00
C HIS A 229 8.13 19.88 9.53
N ALA A 230 9.38 19.78 9.09
CA ALA A 230 9.96 18.51 8.65
C ALA A 230 10.00 17.47 9.78
N PHE A 231 10.32 17.90 11.00
CA PHE A 231 10.30 17.02 12.16
C PHE A 231 8.88 16.55 12.50
N GLU A 232 7.90 17.46 12.49
CA GLU A 232 6.49 17.11 12.73
C GLU A 232 5.95 16.13 11.68
N MET A 233 6.30 16.36 10.40
CA MET A 233 5.96 15.49 9.29
C MET A 233 6.51 14.06 9.49
N VAL A 234 7.81 13.93 9.77
CA VAL A 234 8.45 12.63 10.03
C VAL A 234 7.82 11.94 11.24
N GLN A 235 7.58 12.66 12.35
CA GLN A 235 6.95 12.10 13.54
C GLN A 235 5.52 11.61 13.30
N LYS A 236 4.76 12.35 12.48
CA LYS A 236 3.39 12.02 12.12
C LYS A 236 3.35 10.76 11.27
N ASN A 237 4.17 10.69 10.22
CA ASN A 237 4.26 9.52 9.35
C ASN A 237 4.78 8.28 10.10
N ASP A 238 5.80 8.43 10.96
CA ASP A 238 6.33 7.36 11.80
C ASP A 238 5.26 6.84 12.78
N ALA A 239 4.46 7.73 13.39
CA ALA A 239 3.35 7.34 14.24
C ALA A 239 2.30 6.50 13.49
N MET A 240 1.95 6.92 12.28
CA MET A 240 0.94 6.23 11.46
C MET A 240 1.44 4.86 10.99
N ASN A 241 2.68 4.78 10.51
CA ASN A 241 3.30 3.53 10.11
C ASN A 241 3.38 2.53 11.27
N ALA A 242 3.85 2.98 12.45
CA ALA A 242 3.89 2.14 13.64
C ALA A 242 2.50 1.63 14.03
N ALA A 243 1.48 2.49 13.98
CA ALA A 243 0.11 2.07 14.27
C ALA A 243 -0.43 1.01 13.29
N ILE A 244 -0.07 1.09 12.01
CA ILE A 244 -0.41 0.05 11.02
C ILE A 244 0.32 -1.26 11.37
N LEU A 245 1.63 -1.19 11.69
CA LEU A 245 2.41 -2.37 12.09
C LEU A 245 1.83 -3.05 13.33
N GLU A 246 1.48 -2.30 14.36
CA GLU A 246 0.86 -2.82 15.60
C GLU A 246 -0.41 -3.61 15.27
N VAL A 247 -1.34 -3.01 14.51
CA VAL A 247 -2.61 -3.65 14.13
C VAL A 247 -2.39 -4.93 13.30
N CYS A 248 -1.41 -4.92 12.39
CA CYS A 248 -1.14 -6.04 11.50
C CYS A 248 -0.37 -7.19 12.18
N LEU A 249 0.58 -6.88 13.07
CA LEU A 249 1.49 -7.87 13.66
C LEU A 249 1.00 -8.46 14.97
N GLU A 250 0.28 -7.70 15.80
CA GLU A 250 -0.16 -8.13 17.13
C GLU A 250 -1.31 -9.15 17.10
N ARG A 251 -2.00 -9.31 15.96
CA ARG A 251 -3.07 -10.31 15.84
C ARG A 251 -2.53 -11.73 15.77
N ARG A 252 -3.02 -12.62 16.64
CA ARG A 252 -2.84 -14.07 16.51
C ARG A 252 -3.90 -14.61 15.55
N PRO A 253 -3.55 -15.53 14.63
CA PRO A 253 -4.56 -16.22 13.84
C PRO A 253 -5.53 -16.94 14.80
N GLN A 254 -6.83 -16.71 14.65
CA GLN A 254 -7.82 -17.58 15.28
C GLN A 254 -7.62 -18.99 14.72
N PRO A 255 -7.53 -20.03 15.56
CA PRO A 255 -7.45 -21.41 15.08
C PRO A 255 -8.64 -21.67 14.17
N ALA A 256 -8.38 -22.25 12.99
CA ALA A 256 -9.45 -22.71 12.11
C ALA A 256 -10.35 -23.64 12.92
N LEU A 257 -11.60 -23.26 13.12
CA LEU A 257 -12.62 -24.16 13.63
C LEU A 257 -12.83 -25.20 12.54
N TYR A 258 -12.16 -26.34 12.68
CA TYR A 258 -12.55 -27.55 11.96
C TYR A 258 -13.94 -27.94 12.48
N VAL A 259 -14.95 -27.71 11.64
CA VAL A 259 -16.30 -28.29 11.78
C VAL A 259 -16.42 -29.42 10.78
#